data_AF-A0A532VE86-F1
#
_entry.id   AF-A0A532VE86-F1
#
_cell.length_a   1.000
_cell.length_b   1.000
_cell.length_c   1.000
_cell.angle_alpha   90.00
_cell.angle_beta   90.00
_cell.angle_gamma   90.00
#
_symmetry.space_group_name_H-M   'P 1'
#
loop_
_entity.id
_entity.type
_entity.pdbx_description
1 polymer ?
#
loop_
_entity_poly.entity_id
_entity_poly.type
_entity_poly.pdbx_seq_one_letter_code
_entity_poly.pdbx_strand_id
1 'polypeptide(L)'
;MRKIVIFWGVFFGLLLYLQATSMAQTPIMSEQLVYSLNVYNGKGYGGAFTPQTEDTIYLMADKNSAIFARTTLVYFWPITAKFMAGFQTLNEEVVGTLEILKGGKLLKSLKPQDNSLYYPEGYWGETSVLSIDEEARTYYEKYKKAVDEYYQKISEFYKARIEHRKKMDEFLEEIKKRREAGEEFTSEEIEKSIPREPKPPEGPKFYTTEPRQDYIINLPVGTYRIRIRAEDGTIIQDSQKNLVVFTSRRTGGTGYEIIPGNRWTMREPCDDPARIIYAAGKNALYFNPFTQDEYNELYYNKLEDPQNPGRVERWRWVHITPIKDVTLLFLKGKEVLQRVKRLPYSVKQVPGATLGYDIIEYDQEKQPYEKPTFEGYKLDLSPTLENTGYQINLEKKTGGFFKGGKREVRLVRKENSRLLYALSIFPLVIGVVVFLKRRKRLVP
;
A
#
# COMPACT_ATOMS: atom_id res chain seq x y z
N MET A 1 -23.91 50.50 -31.11
CA MET A 1 -23.76 49.18 -31.76
C MET A 1 -22.30 48.79 -32.05
N ARG A 2 -21.48 49.64 -32.69
CA ARG A 2 -20.09 49.31 -33.08
C ARG A 2 -19.16 48.84 -31.95
N LYS A 3 -19.29 49.38 -30.73
CA LYS A 3 -18.49 48.97 -29.56
C LYS A 3 -18.86 47.60 -28.98
N ILE A 4 -20.12 47.19 -29.11
CA ILE A 4 -20.61 45.89 -28.62
C ILE A 4 -20.13 44.77 -29.54
N VAL A 5 -20.14 45.00 -30.85
CA VAL A 5 -19.64 44.02 -31.85
C VAL A 5 -18.14 43.77 -31.69
N ILE A 6 -17.35 44.81 -31.41
CA ILE A 6 -15.90 44.67 -31.15
C ILE A 6 -15.65 43.89 -29.87
N PHE A 7 -16.41 44.16 -28.79
CA PHE A 7 -16.25 43.44 -27.53
C PHE A 7 -16.58 41.95 -27.68
N TRP A 8 -17.68 41.60 -28.35
CA TRP A 8 -18.02 40.21 -28.62
C TRP A 8 -17.07 39.53 -29.60
N GLY A 9 -16.55 40.24 -30.61
CA GLY A 9 -15.54 39.72 -31.53
C GLY A 9 -14.21 39.39 -30.84
N VAL A 10 -13.75 40.26 -29.93
CA VAL A 10 -12.55 40.00 -29.12
C VAL A 10 -12.79 38.88 -28.12
N PHE A 11 -13.96 38.83 -27.48
CA PHE A 11 -14.32 37.79 -26.52
C PHE A 11 -14.42 36.40 -27.19
N PHE A 12 -15.07 36.30 -28.35
CA PHE A 12 -15.11 35.05 -29.13
C PHE A 12 -13.75 34.67 -29.71
N GLY A 13 -12.94 35.65 -30.14
CA GLY A 13 -11.56 35.40 -30.58
C GLY A 13 -10.69 34.84 -29.46
N LEU A 14 -10.81 35.37 -28.23
CA LEU A 14 -10.13 34.84 -27.04
C LEU A 14 -10.64 33.45 -26.63
N LEU A 15 -11.95 33.21 -26.72
CA LEU A 15 -12.55 31.90 -26.44
C LEU A 15 -12.09 30.83 -27.44
N LEU A 16 -11.98 31.17 -28.73
CA LEU A 16 -11.46 30.27 -29.76
C LEU A 16 -9.95 30.03 -29.63
N TYR A 17 -9.18 31.05 -29.22
CA TYR A 17 -7.74 30.88 -28.91
C TYR A 17 -7.51 29.99 -27.67
N LEU A 18 -8.39 30.06 -26.66
CA LEU A 18 -8.32 29.22 -25.45
C LEU A 18 -8.70 27.76 -25.72
N GLN A 19 -9.53 27.47 -26.73
CA GLN A 19 -9.85 26.09 -27.12
C GLN A 19 -8.75 25.40 -27.95
N ALA A 20 -7.88 26.16 -28.62
CA ALA A 20 -6.74 25.59 -29.34
C ALA A 20 -5.66 25.04 -28.41
N THR A 21 -5.64 25.43 -27.13
CA THR A 21 -4.65 24.95 -26.13
C THR A 21 -5.11 23.72 -25.34
N SER A 22 -6.29 23.15 -25.62
CA SER A 22 -6.80 21.97 -24.90
C SER A 22 -6.94 20.71 -25.77
N MET A 23 -6.17 20.61 -26.86
CA MET A 23 -5.89 19.30 -27.46
C MET A 23 -4.89 18.63 -26.52
N ALA A 24 -5.30 17.59 -25.80
CA ALA A 24 -4.40 16.76 -25.02
C ALA A 24 -3.31 16.25 -25.98
N GLN A 25 -2.11 16.85 -25.88
CA GLN A 25 -1.01 16.53 -26.78
C GLN A 25 -0.67 15.06 -26.57
N THR A 26 -0.90 14.23 -27.59
CA THR A 26 -0.55 12.80 -27.55
C THR A 26 0.90 12.70 -27.10
N PRO A 27 1.19 11.94 -26.03
CA PRO A 27 2.55 11.84 -25.51
C PRO A 27 3.49 11.39 -26.63
N ILE A 28 4.62 12.07 -26.79
CA ILE A 28 5.66 11.61 -27.73
C ILE A 28 6.18 10.29 -27.20
N MET A 29 5.93 9.23 -27.95
CA MET A 29 6.42 7.89 -27.68
C MET A 29 7.73 7.66 -28.42
N SER A 30 8.72 7.13 -27.73
CA SER A 30 9.99 6.69 -28.31
C SER A 30 10.20 5.21 -28.01
N GLU A 31 10.64 4.46 -29.00
CA GLU A 31 11.09 3.09 -28.79
C GLU A 31 12.39 3.07 -27.95
N GLN A 32 12.41 2.28 -26.88
CA GLN A 32 13.55 2.16 -25.98
C GLN A 32 13.72 0.71 -25.51
N LEU A 33 14.98 0.29 -25.34
CA LEU A 33 15.32 -0.87 -24.52
C LEU A 33 15.18 -0.49 -23.04
N VAL A 34 14.34 -1.22 -22.31
CA VAL A 34 14.10 -1.03 -20.89
C VAL A 34 14.31 -2.32 -20.11
N TYR A 35 14.56 -2.20 -18.81
CA TYR A 35 14.60 -3.35 -17.89
C TYR A 35 13.34 -3.37 -17.02
N SER A 36 12.50 -4.38 -17.17
CA SER A 36 11.41 -4.69 -16.23
C SER A 36 11.98 -5.40 -15.00
N LEU A 37 11.52 -5.03 -13.81
CA LEU A 37 12.11 -5.46 -12.55
C LEU A 37 11.07 -6.17 -11.66
N ASN A 38 11.45 -7.34 -11.16
CA ASN A 38 10.81 -8.03 -10.03
C ASN A 38 11.88 -8.25 -8.96
N VAL A 39 12.03 -7.28 -8.08
CA VAL A 39 13.13 -7.19 -7.12
C VAL A 39 12.61 -7.36 -5.70
N TYR A 40 13.40 -8.02 -4.86
CA TYR A 40 13.07 -8.15 -3.46
C TYR A 40 13.23 -6.79 -2.76
N ASN A 41 12.20 -6.33 -2.04
CA ASN A 41 12.18 -5.05 -1.32
C ASN A 41 12.17 -5.17 0.20
N GLY A 42 12.49 -6.36 0.74
CA GLY A 42 12.43 -6.63 2.18
C GLY A 42 11.09 -7.25 2.62
N LYS A 43 9.97 -6.87 2.00
CA LYS A 43 8.66 -7.45 2.32
C LYS A 43 8.25 -8.57 1.35
N GLY A 44 8.52 -8.35 0.08
CA GLY A 44 8.20 -9.28 -1.00
C GLY A 44 8.92 -8.87 -2.27
N TYR A 45 8.36 -9.26 -3.40
CA TYR A 45 8.82 -8.91 -4.74
C TYR A 45 7.88 -7.90 -5.37
N GLY A 46 8.48 -6.86 -5.94
CA GLY A 46 7.81 -5.83 -6.72
C GLY A 46 8.86 -5.05 -7.50
N GLY A 47 8.43 -4.03 -8.23
CA GLY A 47 9.34 -3.20 -9.00
C GLY A 47 8.63 -2.56 -10.17
N ALA A 48 9.26 -1.52 -10.70
CA ALA A 48 8.84 -0.88 -11.93
C ALA A 48 9.78 -1.28 -13.08
N PHE A 49 9.80 -0.49 -14.14
CA PHE A 49 10.78 -0.63 -15.20
C PHE A 49 11.84 0.48 -15.09
N THR A 50 13.03 0.21 -15.61
CA THR A 50 14.13 1.17 -15.71
C THR A 50 14.12 1.77 -17.12
N PRO A 51 13.70 3.03 -17.31
CA PRO A 51 13.76 3.70 -18.61
C PRO A 51 15.21 3.99 -19.01
N GLN A 52 15.43 4.37 -20.27
CA GLN A 52 16.78 4.68 -20.76
C GLN A 52 17.44 5.82 -19.97
N THR A 53 16.66 6.78 -19.47
CA THR A 53 17.12 7.94 -18.67
C THR A 53 17.70 7.56 -17.30
N GLU A 54 17.46 6.33 -16.83
CA GLU A 54 18.00 5.83 -15.56
C GLU A 54 19.16 4.87 -15.84
N ASP A 55 20.36 5.27 -15.43
CA ASP A 55 21.60 4.52 -15.71
C ASP A 55 21.91 3.41 -14.71
N THR A 56 21.22 3.39 -13.56
CA THR A 56 21.56 2.52 -12.44
C THR A 56 20.35 1.74 -11.96
N ILE A 57 20.50 0.42 -11.86
CA ILE A 57 19.56 -0.48 -11.22
C ILE A 57 20.05 -0.76 -9.80
N TYR A 58 19.13 -0.79 -8.84
CA TYR A 58 19.43 -1.06 -7.43
C TYR A 58 18.80 -2.39 -7.03
N LEU A 59 19.56 -3.26 -6.36
CA LEU A 59 19.10 -4.57 -5.89
C LEU A 59 19.51 -4.80 -4.42
N MET A 60 18.75 -5.64 -3.71
CA MET A 60 19.15 -6.11 -2.38
C MET A 60 20.16 -7.25 -2.48
N ALA A 61 21.16 -7.24 -1.61
CA ALA A 61 22.19 -8.27 -1.54
C ALA A 61 21.63 -9.63 -1.13
N ASP A 62 22.25 -10.69 -1.66
CA ASP A 62 22.03 -12.08 -1.26
C ASP A 62 20.57 -12.56 -1.37
N LYS A 63 19.81 -11.91 -2.26
CA LYS A 63 18.43 -12.23 -2.60
C LYS A 63 18.29 -12.33 -4.11
N ASN A 64 17.46 -13.27 -4.55
CA ASN A 64 17.13 -13.37 -5.97
C ASN A 64 16.38 -12.11 -6.40
N SER A 65 16.60 -11.69 -7.62
CA SER A 65 15.86 -10.62 -8.28
C SER A 65 15.77 -10.96 -9.74
N ALA A 66 14.57 -10.88 -10.31
CA ALA A 66 14.33 -11.20 -11.70
C ALA A 66 14.31 -9.89 -12.49
N ILE A 67 15.20 -9.78 -13.48
CA ILE A 67 15.24 -8.64 -14.40
C ILE A 67 15.06 -9.13 -15.83
N PHE A 68 14.34 -8.34 -16.63
CA PHE A 68 14.03 -8.71 -17.99
C PHE A 68 14.14 -7.52 -18.93
N ALA A 69 14.90 -7.67 -20.01
CA ALA A 69 15.12 -6.62 -20.99
C ALA A 69 14.12 -6.73 -22.14
N ARG A 70 13.47 -5.61 -22.47
CA ARG A 70 12.46 -5.54 -23.53
C ARG A 70 12.62 -4.25 -24.32
N THR A 71 12.29 -4.31 -25.59
CA THR A 71 12.05 -3.12 -26.40
C THR A 71 10.56 -2.75 -26.30
N THR A 72 10.28 -1.51 -25.92
CA THR A 72 8.92 -1.00 -25.76
C THR A 72 8.84 0.48 -26.11
N LEU A 73 7.63 1.01 -26.25
CA LEU A 73 7.39 2.44 -26.36
C LEU A 73 7.42 3.08 -24.97
N VAL A 74 8.23 4.12 -24.80
CA VAL A 74 8.31 4.90 -23.56
C VAL A 74 7.85 6.31 -23.83
N TYR A 75 7.03 6.87 -22.94
CA TYR A 75 6.55 8.24 -23.02
C TYR A 75 6.51 8.90 -21.65
N PHE A 76 6.66 10.22 -21.62
CA PHE A 76 6.56 10.99 -20.39
C PHE A 76 5.09 11.30 -20.07
N TRP A 77 4.67 11.04 -18.84
CA TRP A 77 3.33 11.35 -18.32
C TRP A 77 3.39 12.59 -17.41
N PRO A 78 2.89 13.75 -17.88
CA PRO A 78 3.07 15.02 -17.15
C PRO A 78 2.40 15.08 -15.77
N ILE A 79 1.31 14.34 -15.56
CA ILE A 79 0.55 14.36 -14.29
C ILE A 79 1.36 13.75 -13.14
N THR A 80 2.09 12.67 -13.41
CA THR A 80 2.93 11.99 -12.41
C THR A 80 4.40 12.42 -12.51
N ALA A 81 4.76 13.17 -13.55
CA ALA A 81 6.13 13.53 -13.91
C ALA A 81 7.06 12.31 -14.04
N LYS A 82 6.56 11.23 -14.63
CA LYS A 82 7.29 9.96 -14.81
C LYS A 82 7.19 9.46 -16.24
N PHE A 83 8.19 8.70 -16.66
CA PHE A 83 8.11 7.87 -17.85
C PHE A 83 7.25 6.64 -17.59
N MET A 84 6.42 6.32 -18.57
CA MET A 84 5.52 5.18 -18.61
C MET A 84 5.91 4.26 -19.76
N ALA A 85 5.78 2.95 -19.55
CA ALA A 85 6.03 1.95 -20.57
C ALA A 85 4.72 1.54 -21.26
N GLY A 86 4.75 1.47 -22.58
CA GLY A 86 3.68 1.04 -23.47
C GLY A 86 3.72 -0.46 -23.74
N PHE A 87 3.86 -1.29 -22.70
CA PHE A 87 3.95 -2.76 -22.83
C PHE A 87 2.72 -3.41 -23.48
N GLN A 88 1.59 -2.70 -23.57
CA GLN A 88 0.41 -3.17 -24.29
C GLN A 88 0.51 -2.95 -25.81
N THR A 89 1.36 -2.01 -26.24
CA THR A 89 1.52 -1.64 -27.65
C THR A 89 2.75 -2.30 -28.27
N LEU A 90 3.89 -2.26 -27.58
CA LEU A 90 5.14 -2.89 -28.00
C LEU A 90 5.80 -3.54 -26.80
N ASN A 91 6.17 -4.82 -26.91
CA ASN A 91 6.70 -5.58 -25.80
C ASN A 91 7.64 -6.69 -26.26
N GLU A 92 8.63 -6.35 -27.08
CA GLU A 92 9.52 -7.32 -27.70
C GLU A 92 10.61 -7.74 -26.73
N GLU A 93 10.88 -9.05 -26.67
CA GLU A 93 11.93 -9.60 -25.83
C GLU A 93 13.31 -9.33 -26.45
N VAL A 94 14.26 -8.91 -25.61
CA VAL A 94 15.66 -8.77 -26.01
C VAL A 94 16.39 -10.08 -25.71
N VAL A 95 16.61 -10.88 -26.74
CA VAL A 95 17.28 -12.19 -26.65
C VAL A 95 18.79 -12.01 -26.49
N GLY A 96 19.37 -12.70 -25.52
CA GLY A 96 20.81 -12.73 -25.34
C GLY A 96 21.25 -13.35 -24.01
N THR A 97 22.51 -13.14 -23.67
CA THR A 97 23.09 -13.52 -22.38
C THR A 97 23.39 -12.26 -21.58
N LEU A 98 22.89 -12.18 -20.34
CA LEU A 98 23.20 -11.08 -19.45
C LEU A 98 24.59 -11.28 -18.85
N GLU A 99 25.52 -10.38 -19.17
CA GLU A 99 26.85 -10.33 -18.56
C GLU A 99 26.86 -9.40 -17.36
N ILE A 100 27.39 -9.88 -16.25
CA ILE A 100 27.65 -9.09 -15.04
C ILE A 100 29.16 -8.87 -14.95
N LEU A 101 29.58 -7.61 -14.84
CA LEU A 101 30.97 -7.21 -14.75
C LEU A 101 31.27 -6.55 -13.39
N LYS A 102 32.45 -6.82 -12.84
CA LYS A 102 32.99 -6.16 -11.64
C LYS A 102 34.38 -5.62 -11.95
N GLY A 103 34.57 -4.31 -11.79
CA GLY A 103 35.83 -3.64 -12.14
C GLY A 103 36.23 -3.85 -13.61
N GLY A 104 35.26 -3.93 -14.52
CA GLY A 104 35.49 -4.17 -15.95
C GLY A 104 35.76 -5.62 -16.35
N LYS A 105 35.93 -6.54 -15.39
CA LYS A 105 36.11 -7.97 -15.65
C LYS A 105 34.77 -8.69 -15.61
N LEU A 106 34.55 -9.62 -16.55
CA LEU A 106 33.38 -10.50 -16.54
C LEU A 106 33.38 -11.33 -15.25
N LEU A 107 32.29 -11.26 -14.51
CA LEU A 107 32.09 -11.99 -13.26
C LEU A 107 31.17 -13.19 -13.46
N LYS A 108 30.04 -12.99 -14.15
CA LYS A 108 29.04 -14.02 -14.45
C LYS A 108 28.38 -13.74 -15.79
N SER A 109 27.92 -14.80 -16.44
CA SER A 109 27.05 -14.76 -17.61
C SER A 109 25.79 -15.56 -17.28
N LEU A 110 24.63 -14.94 -17.42
CA LEU A 110 23.33 -15.52 -17.04
C LEU A 110 22.46 -15.71 -18.27
N LYS A 111 21.92 -16.91 -18.40
CA LYS A 111 20.81 -17.19 -19.32
C LYS A 111 19.48 -16.91 -18.60
N PRO A 112 18.40 -16.61 -19.34
CA PRO A 112 17.07 -16.54 -18.75
C PRO A 112 16.71 -17.86 -18.05
N GLN A 113 15.94 -17.75 -16.98
CA GLN A 113 15.40 -18.88 -16.21
C GLN A 113 13.90 -18.69 -16.00
N ASP A 114 13.18 -19.82 -15.89
CA ASP A 114 11.77 -19.79 -15.54
C ASP A 114 11.61 -19.21 -14.14
N ASN A 115 10.67 -18.29 -13.98
CA ASN A 115 10.31 -17.77 -12.67
C ASN A 115 8.85 -17.34 -12.61
N SER A 116 8.28 -17.38 -11.42
CA SER A 116 6.94 -16.88 -11.14
C SER A 116 6.88 -16.22 -9.77
N LEU A 117 5.93 -15.30 -9.61
CA LEU A 117 5.61 -14.70 -8.33
C LEU A 117 4.46 -15.45 -7.69
N TYR A 118 4.71 -16.06 -6.54
CA TYR A 118 3.74 -16.71 -5.69
C TYR A 118 3.29 -15.78 -4.57
N TYR A 119 1.98 -15.62 -4.44
CA TYR A 119 1.31 -14.78 -3.45
C TYR A 119 0.47 -15.66 -2.52
N PRO A 120 0.99 -16.07 -1.36
CA PRO A 120 0.33 -17.02 -0.47
C PRO A 120 -0.99 -16.51 0.11
N GLU A 121 -1.15 -15.20 0.24
CA GLU A 121 -2.36 -14.52 0.75
C GLU A 121 -3.21 -13.92 -0.38
N GLY A 122 -2.93 -14.31 -1.64
CA GLY A 122 -3.57 -13.78 -2.84
C GLY A 122 -2.86 -12.53 -3.38
N TYR A 123 -3.26 -12.05 -4.56
CA TYR A 123 -2.56 -10.99 -5.29
C TYR A 123 -2.35 -9.68 -4.50
N TRP A 124 -3.32 -9.33 -3.64
CA TRP A 124 -3.26 -8.16 -2.76
C TRP A 124 -2.67 -8.46 -1.39
N GLY A 125 -2.13 -9.67 -1.21
CA GLY A 125 -1.45 -10.11 -0.01
C GLY A 125 -0.21 -9.26 0.27
N GLU A 126 0.21 -9.26 1.53
CA GLU A 126 1.32 -8.44 1.95
C GLU A 126 2.68 -9.01 1.54
N THR A 127 2.73 -10.31 1.24
CA THR A 127 3.96 -11.05 0.94
C THR A 127 3.86 -11.70 -0.42
N SER A 128 5.01 -11.73 -1.11
CA SER A 128 5.18 -12.48 -2.35
C SER A 128 6.56 -13.14 -2.35
N VAL A 129 6.65 -14.27 -3.05
CA VAL A 129 7.84 -15.11 -3.16
C VAL A 129 8.16 -15.30 -4.63
N LEU A 130 9.42 -15.10 -5.01
CA LEU A 130 9.92 -15.45 -6.33
C LEU A 130 10.33 -16.92 -6.33
N SER A 131 9.55 -17.72 -7.05
CA SER A 131 9.85 -19.12 -7.34
C SER A 131 10.62 -19.22 -8.64
N ILE A 132 11.58 -20.13 -8.72
CA ILE A 132 12.42 -20.33 -9.91
C ILE A 132 12.33 -21.76 -10.44
N ASP A 133 12.52 -21.92 -11.74
CA ASP A 133 12.58 -23.20 -12.44
C ASP A 133 11.39 -24.13 -12.12
N GLU A 134 11.67 -25.32 -11.58
CA GLU A 134 10.65 -26.33 -11.25
C GLU A 134 9.65 -25.83 -10.20
N GLU A 135 10.09 -25.02 -9.24
CA GLU A 135 9.22 -24.46 -8.21
C GLU A 135 8.19 -23.50 -8.84
N ALA A 136 8.62 -22.70 -9.83
CA ALA A 136 7.76 -21.77 -10.53
C ALA A 136 6.63 -22.48 -11.28
N ARG A 137 6.97 -23.57 -11.99
CA ARG A 137 6.00 -24.40 -12.72
C ARG A 137 5.04 -25.10 -11.75
N THR A 138 5.56 -25.67 -10.67
CA THR A 138 4.78 -26.37 -9.65
C THR A 138 3.70 -25.46 -9.02
N TYR A 139 4.07 -24.24 -8.59
CA TYR A 139 3.10 -23.32 -8.00
C TYR A 139 2.07 -22.81 -9.01
N TYR A 140 2.45 -22.65 -10.26
CA TYR A 140 1.51 -22.23 -11.30
C TYR A 140 0.50 -23.32 -11.62
N GLU A 141 0.95 -24.57 -11.78
CA GLU A 141 0.05 -25.72 -11.97
C GLU A 141 -0.90 -25.91 -10.79
N LYS A 142 -0.40 -25.77 -9.56
CA LYS A 142 -1.22 -25.80 -8.35
C LYS A 142 -2.29 -24.70 -8.36
N TYR A 143 -1.94 -23.49 -8.78
CA TYR A 143 -2.88 -22.38 -8.89
C TYR A 143 -3.94 -22.64 -9.97
N LYS A 144 -3.51 -23.07 -11.16
CA LYS A 144 -4.40 -23.41 -12.28
C LYS A 144 -5.42 -24.47 -11.87
N LYS A 145 -4.98 -25.54 -11.21
CA LYS A 145 -5.87 -26.58 -10.69
C LYS A 145 -6.90 -26.02 -9.69
N ALA A 146 -6.46 -25.17 -8.76
CA ALA A 146 -7.37 -24.55 -7.79
C ALA A 146 -8.40 -23.62 -8.45
N VAL A 147 -8.01 -22.92 -9.51
CA VAL A 147 -8.90 -22.08 -10.32
C VAL A 147 -9.91 -22.94 -11.08
N ASP A 148 -9.47 -24.03 -11.70
CA ASP A 148 -10.34 -24.96 -12.43
C ASP A 148 -11.39 -25.60 -11.49
N GLU A 149 -10.96 -26.07 -10.30
CA GLU A 149 -11.85 -26.59 -9.25
C GLU A 149 -12.85 -25.54 -8.77
N TYR A 150 -12.43 -24.28 -8.64
CA TYR A 150 -13.32 -23.18 -8.26
C TYR A 150 -14.38 -22.92 -9.34
N TYR A 151 -14.00 -22.89 -10.62
CA TYR A 151 -14.96 -22.69 -11.71
C TYR A 151 -15.97 -23.85 -11.82
N GLN A 152 -15.55 -25.08 -11.52
CA GLN A 152 -16.48 -26.22 -11.41
C GLN A 152 -17.51 -25.99 -10.30
N LYS A 153 -17.07 -25.60 -9.09
CA LYS A 153 -17.97 -25.27 -7.97
C LYS A 153 -18.89 -24.09 -8.27
N ILE A 154 -18.41 -23.10 -9.01
CA ILE A 154 -19.23 -21.96 -9.45
C ILE A 154 -20.35 -22.42 -10.38
N SER A 155 -20.05 -23.33 -11.32
CA SER A 155 -21.06 -23.93 -12.19
C SER A 155 -22.12 -24.67 -11.39
N GLU A 156 -21.72 -25.47 -10.39
CA GLU A 156 -22.65 -26.17 -9.48
C GLU A 156 -23.48 -25.20 -8.63
N PHE A 157 -22.87 -24.13 -8.12
CA PHE A 157 -23.55 -23.08 -7.37
C PHE A 157 -24.64 -22.41 -8.21
N TYR A 158 -24.36 -22.07 -9.47
CA TYR A 158 -25.38 -21.48 -10.35
C TYR A 158 -26.53 -22.43 -10.63
N LYS A 159 -26.27 -23.74 -10.81
CA LYS A 159 -27.33 -24.75 -10.93
C LYS A 159 -28.18 -24.82 -9.65
N ALA A 160 -27.54 -24.89 -8.48
CA ALA A 160 -28.21 -24.90 -7.19
C ALA A 160 -29.04 -23.62 -6.95
N ARG A 161 -28.59 -22.47 -7.44
CA ARG A 161 -29.31 -21.19 -7.34
C ARG A 161 -30.56 -21.15 -8.22
N ILE A 162 -30.50 -21.75 -9.41
CA ILE A 162 -31.68 -21.93 -10.28
C ILE A 162 -32.70 -22.85 -9.60
N GLU A 163 -32.25 -23.98 -9.04
CA GLU A 163 -33.11 -24.91 -8.30
C GLU A 163 -33.71 -24.27 -7.04
N HIS A 164 -32.91 -23.52 -6.29
CA HIS A 164 -33.36 -22.77 -5.11
C HIS A 164 -34.45 -21.75 -5.47
N ARG A 165 -34.28 -21.00 -6.57
CA ARG A 165 -35.32 -20.07 -7.05
C ARG A 165 -36.61 -20.81 -7.35
N LYS A 166 -36.54 -21.96 -8.02
CA LYS A 166 -37.72 -22.79 -8.31
C LYS A 166 -38.41 -23.27 -7.02
N LYS A 167 -37.64 -23.79 -6.05
CA LYS A 167 -38.18 -24.21 -4.74
C LYS A 167 -38.77 -23.04 -3.95
N MET A 168 -38.20 -21.84 -4.08
CA MET A 168 -38.72 -20.63 -3.46
C MET A 168 -40.06 -20.23 -4.08
N ASP A 169 -40.17 -20.25 -5.41
CA ASP A 169 -41.41 -19.94 -6.11
C ASP A 169 -42.51 -20.96 -5.74
N GLU A 170 -42.18 -22.26 -5.72
CA GLU A 170 -43.09 -23.33 -5.27
C GLU A 170 -43.53 -23.13 -3.80
N PHE A 171 -42.60 -22.81 -2.91
CA PHE A 171 -42.88 -22.52 -1.51
C PHE A 171 -43.81 -21.31 -1.33
N LEU A 172 -43.56 -20.22 -2.06
CA LEU A 172 -44.38 -19.01 -2.01
C LEU A 172 -45.81 -19.26 -2.51
N GLU A 173 -45.96 -20.04 -3.59
CA GLU A 173 -47.27 -20.46 -4.10
C GLU A 173 -48.02 -21.37 -3.12
N GLU A 174 -47.33 -22.32 -2.48
CA GLU A 174 -47.94 -23.20 -1.47
C GLU A 174 -48.43 -22.40 -0.25
N ILE A 175 -47.59 -21.51 0.29
CA ILE A 175 -47.95 -20.65 1.43
C ILE A 175 -49.13 -19.74 1.07
N LYS A 176 -49.15 -19.18 -0.15
CA LYS A 176 -50.26 -18.36 -0.63
C LYS A 176 -51.58 -19.14 -0.65
N LYS A 177 -51.60 -20.34 -1.23
CA LYS A 177 -52.80 -21.20 -1.27
C LYS A 177 -53.30 -21.58 0.12
N ARG A 178 -52.39 -21.92 1.04
CA ARG A 178 -52.76 -22.30 2.41
C ARG A 178 -53.31 -21.12 3.22
N ARG A 179 -52.77 -19.90 3.01
CA ARG A 179 -53.36 -18.66 3.56
C ARG A 179 -54.74 -18.37 2.99
N GLU A 180 -54.94 -18.53 1.68
CA GLU A 180 -56.25 -18.37 1.04
C GLU A 180 -57.28 -19.39 1.57
N ALA A 181 -56.84 -20.58 1.99
CA ALA A 181 -57.65 -21.61 2.64
C ALA A 181 -57.91 -21.34 4.15
N GLY A 182 -57.40 -20.24 4.71
CA GLY A 182 -57.65 -19.83 6.09
C GLY A 182 -56.68 -20.41 7.14
N GLU A 183 -55.56 -21.02 6.75
CA GLU A 183 -54.52 -21.42 7.70
C GLU A 183 -53.70 -20.20 8.19
N GLU A 184 -53.57 -20.09 9.51
CA GLU A 184 -52.66 -19.13 10.16
C GLU A 184 -51.31 -19.79 10.42
N PHE A 185 -50.24 -19.06 10.15
CA PHE A 185 -48.86 -19.51 10.32
C PHE A 185 -48.14 -18.62 11.33
N THR A 186 -47.34 -19.23 12.20
CA THR A 186 -46.41 -18.47 13.04
C THR A 186 -45.15 -18.10 12.24
N SER A 187 -44.48 -17.00 12.61
CA SER A 187 -43.27 -16.54 11.92
C SER A 187 -42.12 -17.56 11.94
N GLU A 188 -42.02 -18.35 13.01
CA GLU A 188 -40.97 -19.36 13.21
C GLU A 188 -41.17 -20.61 12.33
N GLU A 189 -42.41 -20.99 12.04
CA GLU A 189 -42.73 -22.12 11.14
C GLU A 189 -42.42 -21.79 9.69
N ILE A 190 -42.73 -20.55 9.27
CA ILE A 190 -42.35 -20.04 7.95
C ILE A 190 -40.82 -20.01 7.84
N GLU A 191 -40.11 -19.46 8.83
CA GLU A 191 -38.66 -19.33 8.76
C GLU A 191 -37.94 -20.69 8.64
N LYS A 192 -38.42 -21.73 9.33
CA LYS A 192 -37.86 -23.10 9.21
C LYS A 192 -38.13 -23.77 7.87
N SER A 193 -39.20 -23.37 7.17
CA SER A 193 -39.62 -23.98 5.90
C SER A 193 -39.10 -23.24 4.66
N ILE A 194 -38.55 -22.03 4.82
CA ILE A 194 -37.88 -21.29 3.75
C ILE A 194 -36.72 -22.13 3.16
N PRO A 195 -36.70 -22.38 1.84
CA PRO A 195 -35.57 -23.02 1.18
C PRO A 195 -34.26 -22.26 1.44
N ARG A 196 -33.24 -22.97 1.93
CA ARG A 196 -31.93 -22.37 2.23
C ARG A 196 -31.22 -21.94 0.97
N GLU A 197 -30.78 -20.68 0.93
CA GLU A 197 -29.99 -20.17 -0.19
C GLU A 197 -28.64 -20.91 -0.27
N PRO A 198 -28.21 -21.36 -1.47
CA PRO A 198 -26.89 -21.94 -1.63
C PRO A 198 -25.82 -20.91 -1.28
N LYS A 199 -24.71 -21.36 -0.66
CA LYS A 199 -23.58 -20.47 -0.35
C LYS A 199 -22.64 -20.39 -1.56
N PRO A 200 -22.17 -19.18 -1.93
CA PRO A 200 -21.19 -19.04 -2.99
C PRO A 200 -19.88 -19.76 -2.59
N PRO A 201 -19.22 -20.48 -3.52
CA PRO A 201 -17.95 -21.12 -3.23
C PRO A 201 -16.86 -20.07 -3.00
N GLU A 202 -15.91 -20.38 -2.12
CA GLU A 202 -14.71 -19.55 -1.93
C GLU A 202 -13.70 -19.81 -3.05
N GLY A 203 -13.17 -18.73 -3.64
CA GLY A 203 -12.06 -18.81 -4.59
C GLY A 203 -10.73 -19.16 -3.93
N PRO A 204 -9.68 -19.42 -4.74
CA PRO A 204 -8.33 -19.65 -4.22
C PRO A 204 -7.86 -18.48 -3.34
N LYS A 205 -7.32 -18.82 -2.15
CA LYS A 205 -6.78 -17.83 -1.20
C LYS A 205 -5.34 -17.40 -1.53
N PHE A 206 -4.77 -17.97 -2.57
CA PHE A 206 -3.42 -17.71 -3.07
C PHE A 206 -3.48 -17.43 -4.57
N TYR A 207 -2.42 -16.81 -5.10
CA TYR A 207 -2.30 -16.48 -6.51
C TYR A 207 -0.86 -16.73 -6.98
N THR A 208 -0.67 -17.21 -8.21
CA THR A 208 0.64 -17.36 -8.82
C THR A 208 0.60 -16.77 -10.22
N THR A 209 1.62 -15.97 -10.58
CA THR A 209 1.75 -15.51 -11.97
C THR A 209 2.13 -16.67 -12.90
N GLU A 210 1.82 -16.53 -14.18
CA GLU A 210 2.34 -17.43 -15.20
C GLU A 210 3.89 -17.39 -15.21
N PRO A 211 4.58 -18.54 -15.35
CA PRO A 211 6.02 -18.58 -15.49
C PRO A 211 6.50 -17.75 -16.68
N ARG A 212 7.57 -17.00 -16.47
CA ARG A 212 8.25 -16.21 -17.50
C ARG A 212 9.75 -16.42 -17.43
N GLN A 213 10.45 -16.10 -18.50
CA GLN A 213 11.90 -16.26 -18.62
C GLN A 213 12.59 -14.94 -18.28
N ASP A 214 13.28 -14.85 -17.13
CA ASP A 214 14.02 -13.65 -16.74
C ASP A 214 15.46 -13.98 -16.31
N TYR A 215 16.32 -12.98 -16.27
CA TYR A 215 17.66 -13.12 -15.68
C TYR A 215 17.56 -13.02 -14.16
N ILE A 216 17.92 -14.10 -13.47
CA ILE A 216 17.93 -14.14 -12.00
C ILE A 216 19.28 -13.68 -11.48
N ILE A 217 19.29 -12.50 -10.86
CA ILE A 217 20.48 -11.91 -10.26
C ILE A 217 20.44 -12.15 -8.75
N ASN A 218 21.53 -12.72 -8.24
CA ASN A 218 21.82 -12.80 -6.82
C ASN A 218 23.33 -12.56 -6.63
N LEU A 219 23.64 -11.45 -5.97
CA LEU A 219 24.99 -10.91 -5.82
C LEU A 219 25.19 -10.40 -4.38
N PRO A 220 26.44 -10.42 -3.87
CA PRO A 220 26.77 -9.73 -2.63
C PRO A 220 26.78 -8.21 -2.84
N VAL A 221 26.87 -7.47 -1.73
CA VAL A 221 26.99 -6.00 -1.74
C VAL A 221 28.15 -5.54 -2.64
N GLY A 222 27.89 -4.56 -3.49
CA GLY A 222 28.90 -3.97 -4.36
C GLY A 222 28.33 -3.21 -5.54
N THR A 223 29.24 -2.65 -6.33
CA THR A 223 28.94 -1.99 -7.60
C THR A 223 29.39 -2.85 -8.76
N TYR A 224 28.49 -3.03 -9.72
CA TYR A 224 28.63 -3.88 -10.88
C TYR A 224 28.20 -3.11 -12.13
N ARG A 225 28.46 -3.70 -13.30
CA ARG A 225 27.82 -3.31 -14.56
C ARG A 225 27.14 -4.51 -15.16
N ILE A 226 26.03 -4.28 -15.83
CA ILE A 226 25.35 -5.30 -16.62
C ILE A 226 25.27 -4.86 -18.07
N ARG A 227 25.23 -5.82 -18.99
CA ARG A 227 24.97 -5.63 -20.42
C ARG A 227 24.46 -6.92 -21.02
N ILE A 228 23.78 -6.85 -22.16
CA ILE A 228 23.35 -8.05 -22.88
C ILE A 228 24.26 -8.29 -24.07
N ARG A 229 24.77 -9.51 -24.17
CA ARG A 229 25.51 -9.99 -25.34
C ARG A 229 24.57 -10.82 -26.21
N ALA A 230 24.46 -10.46 -27.49
CA ALA A 230 23.73 -11.21 -28.49
C ALA A 230 24.45 -12.52 -28.85
N GLU A 231 23.77 -13.42 -29.57
CA GLU A 231 24.33 -14.72 -29.98
C GLU A 231 25.55 -14.59 -30.91
N ASP A 232 25.60 -13.52 -31.72
CA ASP A 232 26.72 -13.20 -32.61
C ASP A 232 27.95 -12.63 -31.87
N GLY A 233 27.85 -12.48 -30.54
CA GLY A 233 28.91 -11.96 -29.69
C GLY A 233 28.93 -10.43 -29.56
N THR A 234 28.07 -9.69 -30.25
CA THR A 234 27.97 -8.23 -30.12
C THR A 234 27.27 -7.82 -28.82
N ILE A 235 27.55 -6.61 -28.34
CA ILE A 235 26.83 -6.03 -27.20
C ILE A 235 25.61 -5.29 -27.73
N ILE A 236 24.43 -5.64 -27.21
CA ILE A 236 23.18 -5.00 -27.61
C ILE A 236 23.20 -3.53 -27.19
N GLN A 237 22.89 -2.66 -28.13
CA GLN A 237 22.85 -1.22 -27.92
C GLN A 237 21.90 -0.87 -26.76
N ASP A 238 22.28 0.13 -25.95
CA ASP A 238 21.47 0.63 -24.82
C ASP A 238 21.20 -0.38 -23.68
N SER A 239 21.70 -1.62 -23.78
CA SER A 239 21.58 -2.63 -22.72
C SER A 239 22.50 -2.39 -21.52
N GLN A 240 23.48 -1.49 -21.63
CA GLN A 240 24.43 -1.30 -20.54
C GLN A 240 23.81 -0.49 -19.39
N LYS A 241 23.84 -1.04 -18.17
CA LYS A 241 23.44 -0.34 -16.93
C LYS A 241 24.46 -0.54 -15.82
N ASN A 242 24.57 0.43 -14.93
CA ASN A 242 25.21 0.24 -13.64
C ASN A 242 24.27 -0.57 -12.74
N LEU A 243 24.85 -1.36 -11.84
CA LEU A 243 24.10 -2.17 -10.89
C LEU A 243 24.69 -1.96 -9.50
N VAL A 244 23.88 -1.44 -8.58
CA VAL A 244 24.25 -1.23 -7.17
C VAL A 244 23.51 -2.25 -6.31
N VAL A 245 24.26 -3.12 -5.66
CA VAL A 245 23.74 -4.13 -4.74
C VAL A 245 24.02 -3.66 -3.33
N PHE A 246 22.98 -3.49 -2.51
CA PHE A 246 23.08 -2.90 -1.18
C PHE A 246 22.39 -3.76 -0.11
N THR A 247 22.66 -3.46 1.15
CA THR A 247 22.04 -4.14 2.30
C THR A 247 21.63 -3.11 3.36
N SER A 248 20.89 -3.56 4.38
CA SER A 248 20.50 -2.73 5.51
C SER A 248 21.71 -2.37 6.37
N ARG A 249 21.68 -1.16 6.94
CA ARG A 249 22.65 -0.73 7.95
C ARG A 249 22.31 -1.29 9.33
N ARG A 250 21.02 -1.40 9.64
CA ARG A 250 20.50 -1.95 10.90
C ARG A 250 19.35 -2.90 10.61
N THR A 251 19.28 -3.98 11.37
CA THR A 251 18.25 -5.01 11.21
C THR A 251 17.47 -5.27 12.50
N GLY A 252 16.24 -5.75 12.35
CA GLY A 252 15.45 -6.25 13.48
C GLY A 252 14.99 -5.17 14.46
N GLY A 253 14.79 -3.95 13.97
CA GLY A 253 14.06 -2.92 14.71
C GLY A 253 12.58 -3.29 14.85
N THR A 254 11.87 -2.65 15.78
CA THR A 254 10.41 -2.73 15.86
C THR A 254 9.84 -1.35 15.58
N GLY A 255 8.94 -1.25 14.60
CA GLY A 255 8.22 -0.05 14.22
C GLY A 255 6.71 -0.23 14.41
N TYR A 256 5.97 0.86 14.25
CA TYR A 256 4.51 0.85 14.26
C TYR A 256 3.98 1.65 13.07
N GLU A 257 2.97 1.10 12.42
CA GLU A 257 2.01 1.88 11.66
C GLU A 257 0.84 2.20 12.59
N ILE A 258 0.47 3.48 12.67
CA ILE A 258 -0.62 3.97 13.53
C ILE A 258 -1.74 4.47 12.64
N ILE A 259 -2.93 3.93 12.81
CA ILE A 259 -4.14 4.38 12.13
C ILE A 259 -4.96 5.19 13.14
N PRO A 260 -5.08 6.52 12.97
CA PRO A 260 -5.95 7.33 13.82
C PRO A 260 -7.43 7.05 13.48
N GLY A 261 -8.27 6.78 14.47
CA GLY A 261 -9.68 6.46 14.25
C GLY A 261 -10.46 7.58 13.55
N ASN A 262 -10.08 8.84 13.79
CA ASN A 262 -10.67 10.00 13.13
C ASN A 262 -10.17 10.25 11.69
N ARG A 263 -9.08 9.60 11.26
CA ARG A 263 -8.45 9.77 9.94
C ARG A 263 -7.92 8.43 9.44
N TRP A 264 -8.81 7.44 9.32
CA TRP A 264 -8.42 6.05 9.06
C TRP A 264 -7.65 5.85 7.75
N THR A 265 -7.88 6.72 6.75
CA THR A 265 -7.17 6.71 5.46
C THR A 265 -5.72 7.20 5.56
N MET A 266 -5.34 7.82 6.68
CA MET A 266 -4.00 8.36 6.89
C MET A 266 -3.25 7.49 7.91
N ARG A 267 -2.26 6.75 7.42
CA ARG A 267 -1.43 5.88 8.24
C ARG A 267 -0.16 6.62 8.64
N GLU A 268 0.15 6.65 9.93
CA GLU A 268 1.27 7.40 10.50
C GLU A 268 2.38 6.44 10.98
N PRO A 269 3.63 6.55 10.46
CA PRO A 269 4.72 5.68 10.89
C PRO A 269 5.38 6.17 12.19
N CYS A 270 5.63 5.24 13.11
CA CYS A 270 6.37 5.44 14.35
C CYS A 270 7.56 4.46 14.44
N ASP A 271 8.48 4.65 13.51
CA ASP A 271 9.59 3.72 13.26
C ASP A 271 10.71 3.88 14.29
N ASP A 272 11.10 5.11 14.63
CA ASP A 272 12.16 5.37 15.60
C ASP A 272 11.66 5.15 17.04
N PRO A 273 12.33 4.30 17.86
CA PRO A 273 12.01 4.13 19.27
C PRO A 273 12.04 5.41 20.12
N ALA A 274 12.80 6.43 19.71
CA ALA A 274 12.84 7.72 20.37
C ALA A 274 11.63 8.62 20.02
N ARG A 275 10.81 8.25 19.02
CA ARG A 275 9.60 9.01 18.70
C ARG A 275 8.56 8.86 19.79
N ILE A 276 7.96 10.00 20.11
CA ILE A 276 6.84 10.11 21.04
C ILE A 276 5.56 10.16 20.20
N ILE A 277 4.57 9.35 20.58
CA ILE A 277 3.25 9.34 19.96
C ILE A 277 2.41 10.42 20.65
N TYR A 278 1.98 11.43 19.89
CA TYR A 278 1.12 12.48 20.39
C TYR A 278 -0.33 12.19 20.06
N ALA A 279 -1.16 12.02 21.08
CA ALA A 279 -2.59 11.79 20.93
C ALA A 279 -3.36 13.05 21.33
N ALA A 280 -4.00 13.69 20.36
CA ALA A 280 -4.79 14.90 20.58
C ALA A 280 -6.30 14.58 20.67
N GLY A 281 -6.96 15.07 21.72
CA GLY A 281 -8.40 14.92 21.91
C GLY A 281 -8.85 13.49 22.22
N LYS A 282 -10.16 13.22 22.08
CA LYS A 282 -10.72 11.86 22.16
C LYS A 282 -10.39 11.15 20.85
N ASN A 283 -9.43 10.23 20.87
CA ASN A 283 -9.07 9.46 19.69
C ASN A 283 -8.78 8.00 20.05
N ALA A 284 -9.30 7.09 19.22
CA ALA A 284 -8.86 5.71 19.21
C ALA A 284 -7.66 5.63 18.26
N LEU A 285 -6.57 5.00 18.71
CA LEU A 285 -5.42 4.71 17.86
C LEU A 285 -5.36 3.20 17.63
N TYR A 286 -5.22 2.79 16.38
CA TYR A 286 -5.03 1.40 16.02
C TYR A 286 -3.57 1.20 15.65
N PHE A 287 -2.88 0.34 16.40
CA PHE A 287 -1.47 0.07 16.20
C PHE A 287 -1.29 -1.20 15.38
N ASN A 288 -0.37 -1.15 14.42
CA ASN A 288 0.11 -2.29 13.65
C ASN A 288 1.63 -2.37 13.82
N PRO A 289 2.14 -3.27 14.67
CA PRO A 289 3.58 -3.43 14.87
C PRO A 289 4.23 -4.22 13.73
N PHE A 290 5.45 -3.83 13.36
CA PHE A 290 6.26 -4.48 12.33
C PHE A 290 7.70 -4.66 12.80
N THR A 291 8.36 -5.73 12.33
CA THR A 291 9.82 -5.72 12.25
C THR A 291 10.25 -4.78 11.13
N GLN A 292 11.36 -4.10 11.32
CA GLN A 292 11.85 -3.12 10.36
C GLN A 292 13.37 -3.12 10.27
N ASP A 293 13.86 -2.78 9.08
CA ASP A 293 15.27 -2.64 8.78
C ASP A 293 15.55 -1.23 8.24
N GLU A 294 16.76 -0.72 8.45
CA GLU A 294 17.17 0.63 8.06
C GLU A 294 18.02 0.58 6.78
N TYR A 295 17.53 1.24 5.72
CA TYR A 295 18.19 1.30 4.41
C TYR A 295 18.53 2.74 4.02
N ASN A 296 19.48 2.88 3.11
CA ASN A 296 19.75 4.17 2.48
C ASN A 296 18.52 4.63 1.69
N GLU A 297 18.10 5.89 1.88
CA GLU A 297 16.87 6.41 1.27
C GLU A 297 16.94 6.38 -0.26
N LEU A 298 18.05 6.85 -0.85
CA LEU A 298 18.23 6.81 -2.32
C LEU A 298 18.13 5.38 -2.86
N TYR A 299 18.88 4.45 -2.26
CA TYR A 299 18.97 3.09 -2.80
C TYR A 299 17.65 2.34 -2.68
N TYR A 300 16.95 2.49 -1.55
CA TYR A 300 15.67 1.86 -1.35
C TYR A 300 14.57 2.47 -2.23
N ASN A 301 14.54 3.80 -2.38
CA ASN A 301 13.56 4.44 -3.28
C ASN A 301 13.77 4.02 -4.74
N LYS A 302 15.03 3.97 -5.20
CA LYS A 302 15.40 3.54 -6.56
C LYS A 302 15.20 2.04 -6.81
N LEU A 303 15.26 1.22 -5.75
CA LEU A 303 14.89 -0.21 -5.79
C LEU A 303 13.38 -0.37 -6.04
N GLU A 304 12.54 0.36 -5.31
CA GLU A 304 11.07 0.28 -5.46
C GLU A 304 10.58 0.89 -6.79
N ASP A 305 11.15 2.03 -7.16
CA ASP A 305 10.85 2.74 -8.41
C ASP A 305 12.12 3.44 -8.93
N PRO A 306 12.73 2.96 -10.04
CA PRO A 306 13.95 3.54 -10.59
C PRO A 306 13.86 5.04 -10.90
N GLN A 307 12.67 5.61 -11.06
CA GLN A 307 12.49 7.04 -11.35
C GLN A 307 12.28 7.88 -10.07
N ASN A 308 12.18 7.24 -8.90
CA ASN A 308 11.92 7.94 -7.65
C ASN A 308 13.21 8.59 -7.13
N PRO A 309 13.21 9.90 -6.81
CA PRO A 309 14.36 10.54 -6.20
C PRO A 309 14.61 10.02 -4.78
N GLY A 310 15.83 10.24 -4.31
CA GLY A 310 16.18 10.03 -2.91
C GLY A 310 17.51 10.69 -2.57
N ARG A 311 17.90 10.57 -1.31
CA ARG A 311 19.06 11.26 -0.74
C ARG A 311 20.06 10.24 -0.20
N VAL A 312 21.29 10.30 -0.69
CA VAL A 312 22.35 9.35 -0.29
C VAL A 312 22.78 9.55 1.17
N GLU A 313 22.61 10.75 1.71
CA GLU A 313 22.93 11.09 3.09
C GLU A 313 21.86 10.66 4.10
N ARG A 314 20.68 10.24 3.61
CA ARG A 314 19.54 9.89 4.46
C ARG A 314 19.32 8.39 4.55
N TRP A 315 18.72 8.01 5.67
CA TRP A 315 18.36 6.64 6.02
C TRP A 315 16.87 6.59 6.35
N ARG A 316 16.21 5.51 5.94
CA ARG A 316 14.80 5.27 6.23
C ARG A 316 14.61 3.88 6.81
N TRP A 317 13.68 3.78 7.74
CA TRP A 317 13.17 2.50 8.20
C TRP A 317 12.14 1.97 7.20
N VAL A 318 12.16 0.67 6.97
CA VAL A 318 11.27 -0.05 6.07
C VAL A 318 10.61 -1.17 6.85
N HIS A 319 9.29 -1.28 6.78
CA HIS A 319 8.53 -2.34 7.43
C HIS A 319 8.69 -3.65 6.66
N ILE A 320 9.22 -4.67 7.33
CA ILE A 320 9.60 -5.97 6.74
C ILE A 320 8.51 -7.01 6.99
N THR A 321 8.15 -7.27 8.24
CA THR A 321 7.16 -8.31 8.58
C THR A 321 6.21 -7.82 9.68
N PRO A 322 4.88 -7.98 9.51
CA PRO A 322 3.92 -7.68 10.56
C PRO A 322 4.13 -8.57 11.79
N ILE A 323 4.03 -7.99 12.98
CA ILE A 323 4.08 -8.73 14.25
C ILE A 323 2.64 -9.03 14.68
N LYS A 324 2.16 -10.25 14.41
CA LYS A 324 0.76 -10.65 14.65
C LYS A 324 0.52 -11.28 16.03
N ASP A 325 1.46 -12.07 16.54
CA ASP A 325 1.30 -12.89 17.76
C ASP A 325 1.79 -12.21 19.05
N VAL A 326 1.26 -11.01 19.33
CA VAL A 326 1.63 -10.23 20.52
C VAL A 326 0.42 -9.69 21.27
N THR A 327 0.66 -9.27 22.51
CA THR A 327 -0.28 -8.43 23.25
C THR A 327 0.33 -7.05 23.38
N LEU A 328 -0.42 -6.01 22.99
CA LEU A 328 0.00 -4.64 23.23
C LEU A 328 -0.37 -4.24 24.66
N LEU A 329 0.62 -3.85 25.45
CA LEU A 329 0.43 -3.36 26.81
C LEU A 329 0.39 -1.84 26.79
N PHE A 330 -0.62 -1.26 27.45
CA PHE A 330 -0.66 0.16 27.78
C PHE A 330 -0.29 0.35 29.24
N LEU A 331 0.69 1.21 29.50
CA LEU A 331 1.41 1.28 30.76
C LEU A 331 1.46 2.71 31.30
N LYS A 332 1.42 2.85 32.62
CA LYS A 332 1.79 4.07 33.36
C LYS A 332 2.92 3.73 34.32
N GLY A 333 4.15 4.11 33.98
CA GLY A 333 5.33 3.65 34.71
C GLY A 333 5.50 2.12 34.62
N LYS A 334 5.36 1.42 35.75
CA LYS A 334 5.40 -0.05 35.82
C LYS A 334 4.02 -0.70 35.86
N GLU A 335 2.96 0.09 36.01
CA GLU A 335 1.58 -0.40 36.09
C GLU A 335 1.03 -0.68 34.70
N VAL A 336 0.40 -1.85 34.52
CA VAL A 336 -0.31 -2.21 33.28
C VAL A 336 -1.75 -1.75 33.40
N LEU A 337 -2.10 -0.72 32.64
CA LEU A 337 -3.46 -0.17 32.60
C LEU A 337 -4.38 -1.01 31.70
N GLN A 338 -3.86 -1.50 30.58
CA GLN A 338 -4.65 -2.28 29.63
C GLN A 338 -3.77 -3.29 28.89
N ARG A 339 -4.35 -4.47 28.60
CA ARG A 339 -3.80 -5.47 27.67
C ARG A 339 -4.71 -5.52 26.45
N VAL A 340 -4.17 -5.11 25.30
CA VAL A 340 -4.91 -4.98 24.05
C VAL A 340 -4.58 -6.15 23.15
N LYS A 341 -5.63 -6.81 22.66
CA LYS A 341 -5.52 -7.89 21.66
C LYS A 341 -5.69 -7.32 20.26
N ARG A 342 -5.12 -8.02 19.28
CA ARG A 342 -5.34 -7.72 17.86
C ARG A 342 -6.74 -8.18 17.48
N LEU A 343 -7.52 -7.30 16.87
CA LEU A 343 -8.86 -7.60 16.38
C LEU A 343 -9.03 -7.11 14.92
N PRO A 344 -9.93 -7.74 14.15
CA PRO A 344 -10.34 -7.25 12.84
C PRO A 344 -11.39 -6.13 12.95
N TYR A 345 -11.33 -5.16 12.03
CA TYR A 345 -12.22 -4.00 11.98
C TYR A 345 -12.80 -3.77 10.58
N SER A 346 -14.04 -3.31 10.53
CA SER A 346 -14.75 -2.86 9.32
C SER A 346 -14.95 -1.35 9.37
N VAL A 347 -14.65 -0.69 8.26
CA VAL A 347 -14.91 0.74 8.11
C VAL A 347 -16.19 0.94 7.32
N LYS A 348 -17.16 1.63 7.92
CA LYS A 348 -18.43 2.00 7.29
C LYS A 348 -18.49 3.49 7.05
N GLN A 349 -18.85 3.88 5.83
CA GLN A 349 -19.06 5.29 5.50
C GLN A 349 -20.38 5.76 6.15
N VAL A 350 -20.33 6.88 6.85
CA VAL A 350 -21.52 7.49 7.45
C VAL A 350 -22.28 8.22 6.34
N PRO A 351 -23.57 7.91 6.11
CA PRO A 351 -24.38 8.61 5.12
C PRO A 351 -24.58 10.08 5.54
N GLY A 352 -24.30 11.04 4.64
CA GLY A 352 -24.58 12.46 4.89
C GLY A 352 -23.66 13.43 4.13
N ALA A 353 -23.96 14.73 4.25
CA ALA A 353 -23.20 15.81 3.59
C ALA A 353 -21.77 15.95 4.13
N THR A 354 -21.53 15.54 5.38
CA THR A 354 -20.21 15.35 5.96
C THR A 354 -19.76 13.91 5.72
N LEU A 355 -18.97 13.68 4.67
CA LEU A 355 -18.36 12.39 4.33
C LEU A 355 -17.51 11.84 5.50
N GLY A 356 -18.13 11.12 6.43
CA GLY A 356 -17.51 10.56 7.64
C GLY A 356 -17.39 9.04 7.58
N TYR A 357 -16.70 8.46 8.57
CA TYR A 357 -16.52 7.01 8.70
C TYR A 357 -16.65 6.55 10.15
N ASP A 358 -17.22 5.37 10.34
CA ASP A 358 -17.23 4.64 11.60
C ASP A 358 -16.40 3.37 11.47
N ILE A 359 -15.52 3.15 12.46
CA ILE A 359 -14.74 1.92 12.56
C ILE A 359 -15.39 1.04 13.61
N ILE A 360 -15.92 -0.10 13.18
CA ILE A 360 -16.54 -1.10 14.06
C ILE A 360 -15.71 -2.38 14.06
N GLU A 361 -15.78 -3.14 15.15
CA GLU A 361 -15.21 -4.49 15.19
C GLU A 361 -15.91 -5.37 14.14
N TYR A 362 -15.13 -6.11 13.36
CA TYR A 362 -15.65 -7.02 12.34
C TYR A 362 -16.19 -8.28 13.00
N ASP A 363 -17.40 -8.65 12.60
CA ASP A 363 -18.12 -9.81 13.11
C ASP A 363 -18.60 -10.64 11.91
N GLN A 364 -18.00 -11.83 11.73
CA GLN A 364 -18.27 -12.71 10.61
C GLN A 364 -19.72 -13.20 10.57
N GLU A 365 -20.39 -13.32 11.72
CA GLU A 365 -21.80 -13.75 11.75
C GLU A 365 -22.73 -12.66 11.21
N LYS A 366 -22.42 -11.40 11.51
CA LYS A 366 -23.19 -10.24 11.04
C LYS A 366 -22.82 -9.81 9.63
N GLN A 367 -21.62 -10.13 9.18
CA GLN A 367 -21.10 -9.75 7.87
C GLN A 367 -20.49 -10.94 7.12
N PRO A 368 -21.27 -12.01 6.85
CA PRO A 368 -20.74 -13.29 6.38
C PRO A 368 -20.12 -13.26 4.97
N TYR A 369 -20.41 -12.20 4.20
CA TYR A 369 -19.92 -12.02 2.83
C TYR A 369 -18.87 -10.90 2.72
N GLU A 370 -18.55 -10.20 3.81
CA GLU A 370 -17.54 -9.15 3.80
C GLU A 370 -16.22 -9.69 4.35
N LYS A 371 -15.12 -8.98 4.07
CA LYS A 371 -13.83 -9.20 4.72
C LYS A 371 -13.51 -7.98 5.58
N PRO A 372 -12.78 -8.13 6.69
CA PRO A 372 -12.37 -6.98 7.49
C PRO A 372 -11.56 -5.99 6.64
N THR A 373 -11.78 -4.71 6.87
CA THR A 373 -11.04 -3.63 6.19
C THR A 373 -9.58 -3.60 6.63
N PHE A 374 -9.33 -3.81 7.93
CA PHE A 374 -7.98 -3.95 8.49
C PHE A 374 -8.03 -4.69 9.82
N GLU A 375 -6.86 -5.05 10.35
CA GLU A 375 -6.70 -5.55 11.72
C GLU A 375 -5.76 -4.62 12.49
N GLY A 376 -5.87 -4.59 13.82
CA GLY A 376 -4.94 -3.83 14.64
C GLY A 376 -5.20 -3.93 16.15
N TYR A 377 -4.32 -3.30 16.93
CA TYR A 377 -4.45 -3.16 18.38
C TYR A 377 -5.09 -1.80 18.69
N LYS A 378 -6.37 -1.79 19.06
CA LYS A 378 -7.09 -0.55 19.37
C LYS A 378 -6.82 -0.08 20.79
N LEU A 379 -6.36 1.16 20.92
CA LEU A 379 -6.18 1.84 22.18
C LEU A 379 -7.07 3.09 22.23
N ASP A 380 -8.01 3.10 23.16
CA ASP A 380 -8.90 4.22 23.39
C ASP A 380 -8.26 5.21 24.37
N LEU A 381 -7.75 6.33 23.86
CA LEU A 381 -7.12 7.37 24.69
C LEU A 381 -8.19 8.36 25.14
N SER A 382 -8.81 8.05 26.30
CA SER A 382 -9.87 8.86 26.89
C SER A 382 -9.36 10.22 27.39
N PRO A 383 -10.13 11.32 27.26
CA PRO A 383 -9.82 12.61 27.89
C PRO A 383 -9.79 12.55 29.43
N THR A 384 -10.33 11.49 30.04
CA THR A 384 -10.28 11.28 31.51
C THR A 384 -8.93 10.79 32.01
N LEU A 385 -8.06 10.26 31.13
CA LEU A 385 -6.71 9.82 31.49
C LEU A 385 -5.86 11.02 31.92
N GLU A 386 -5.30 10.99 33.13
CA GLU A 386 -4.42 12.04 33.65
C GLU A 386 -3.34 12.49 32.65
N ASN A 387 -3.01 13.78 32.62
CA ASN A 387 -1.97 14.30 31.74
C ASN A 387 -0.57 13.91 32.24
N THR A 388 -0.20 12.65 32.04
CA THR A 388 1.06 12.03 32.48
C THR A 388 1.72 11.27 31.32
N GLY A 389 2.96 10.82 31.52
CA GLY A 389 3.66 10.02 30.52
C GLY A 389 3.18 8.58 30.50
N TYR A 390 2.54 8.17 29.39
CA TYR A 390 2.13 6.79 29.15
C TYR A 390 3.10 6.07 28.24
N GLN A 391 3.06 4.75 28.24
CA GLN A 391 3.90 3.92 27.39
C GLN A 391 3.10 2.79 26.77
N ILE A 392 3.46 2.41 25.55
CA ILE A 392 3.07 1.13 24.96
C ILE A 392 4.27 0.21 24.86
N ASN A 393 4.04 -1.09 24.96
CA ASN A 393 5.05 -2.11 24.69
C ASN A 393 4.40 -3.39 24.17
N LEU A 394 5.16 -4.24 23.49
CA LEU A 394 4.67 -5.50 22.94
C LEU A 394 5.18 -6.67 23.78
N GLU A 395 4.25 -7.48 24.26
CA GLU A 395 4.54 -8.70 25.00
C GLU A 395 4.42 -9.93 24.10
N LYS A 396 5.40 -10.82 24.19
CA LYS A 396 5.44 -12.11 23.50
C LYS A 396 4.51 -13.11 24.18
N LYS A 397 3.89 -14.01 23.40
CA LYS A 397 3.17 -15.17 23.94
C LYS A 397 4.04 -16.05 24.86
N THR A 398 5.34 -16.18 24.56
CA THR A 398 6.30 -16.96 25.36
C THR A 398 6.79 -16.23 26.61
N GLY A 399 6.25 -15.04 26.90
CA GLY A 399 6.73 -14.17 27.97
C GLY A 399 7.85 -13.22 27.52
N GLY A 400 7.94 -12.08 28.21
CA GLY A 400 8.92 -11.02 27.92
C GLY A 400 8.49 -10.07 26.80
N PHE A 401 9.32 -9.04 26.56
CA PHE A 401 9.01 -7.96 25.62
C PHE A 401 9.70 -8.13 24.27
N PHE A 402 9.06 -7.63 23.21
CA PHE A 402 9.76 -7.41 21.93
C PHE A 402 10.77 -6.28 22.07
N LYS A 403 11.99 -6.53 21.57
CA LYS A 403 13.07 -5.56 21.58
C LYS A 403 12.69 -4.36 20.72
N GLY A 404 12.76 -3.16 21.30
CA GLY A 404 12.39 -1.93 20.60
C GLY A 404 10.88 -1.72 20.43
N GLY A 405 10.03 -2.54 21.05
CA GLY A 405 8.57 -2.35 21.04
C GLY A 405 8.11 -1.18 21.91
N LYS A 406 8.93 -0.67 22.82
CA LYS A 406 8.51 0.42 23.72
C LYS A 406 8.32 1.73 22.95
N ARG A 407 7.20 2.44 23.19
CA ARG A 407 6.99 3.84 22.77
C ARG A 407 6.38 4.67 23.88
N GLU A 408 6.75 5.94 23.94
CA GLU A 408 6.09 6.91 24.82
C GLU A 408 4.83 7.45 24.12
N VAL A 409 3.74 7.57 24.87
CA VAL A 409 2.48 8.16 24.44
C VAL A 409 2.21 9.38 25.32
N ARG A 410 2.07 10.55 24.69
CA ARG A 410 1.72 11.80 25.35
C ARG A 410 0.36 12.29 24.91
N LEU A 411 -0.48 12.60 25.89
CA LEU A 411 -1.78 13.20 25.65
C LEU A 411 -1.62 14.71 25.44
N VAL A 412 -2.16 15.22 24.34
CA VAL A 412 -2.16 16.65 24.03
C VAL A 412 -3.53 17.21 24.37
N ARG A 413 -3.61 18.00 25.45
CA ARG A 413 -4.83 18.66 25.91
C ARG A 413 -4.87 20.13 25.52
N LYS A 414 -6.06 20.64 25.20
CA LYS A 414 -6.30 22.05 24.81
C LYS A 414 -6.28 23.04 25.97
N GLU A 415 -6.02 22.58 27.19
CA GLU A 415 -6.19 23.31 28.46
C GLU A 415 -5.43 24.65 28.50
N ASN A 416 -4.30 24.77 27.78
CA ASN A 416 -3.49 26.00 27.75
C ASN A 416 -3.60 26.82 26.45
N SER A 417 -4.53 26.51 25.55
CA SER A 417 -4.69 27.26 24.29
C SER A 417 -4.96 28.76 24.51
N ARG A 418 -5.59 29.13 25.64
CA ARG A 418 -5.82 30.53 26.04
C ARG A 418 -4.52 31.32 26.28
N LEU A 419 -3.47 30.68 26.77
CA LEU A 419 -2.16 31.31 26.98
C LEU A 419 -1.46 31.61 25.65
N LEU A 420 -1.66 30.79 24.62
CA LEU A 420 -1.15 31.05 23.28
C LEU A 420 -1.80 32.31 22.69
N TYR A 421 -3.10 32.53 22.89
CA TYR A 421 -3.75 33.77 22.47
C TYR A 421 -3.21 34.99 23.23
N ALA A 422 -2.96 34.87 24.54
CA ALA A 422 -2.34 35.94 25.32
C ALA A 422 -0.93 36.30 24.81
N LEU A 423 -0.10 35.30 24.49
CA LEU A 423 1.23 35.51 23.89
C LEU A 423 1.14 36.12 22.48
N SER A 424 0.13 35.74 21.70
CA SER A 424 -0.09 36.27 20.34
C SER A 424 -0.50 37.74 20.34
N ILE A 425 -1.20 38.19 21.39
CA ILE A 425 -1.67 39.57 21.55
C ILE A 425 -0.59 40.47 22.18
N PHE A 426 0.42 39.89 22.84
CA PHE A 426 1.49 40.63 23.50
C PHE A 426 2.22 41.66 22.60
N PRO A 427 2.60 41.35 21.33
CA PRO A 427 3.19 42.34 20.43
C PRO A 427 2.25 43.50 20.09
N LEU A 428 0.93 43.26 20.00
CA LEU A 428 -0.07 44.31 19.75
C LEU A 428 -0.18 45.25 20.95
N VAL A 429 -0.16 44.71 22.17
CA VAL A 429 -0.18 45.50 23.41
C VAL A 429 1.08 46.36 23.52
N ILE A 430 2.27 45.79 23.24
CA ILE A 430 3.51 46.57 23.16
C ILE A 430 3.41 47.67 22.11
N GLY A 431 2.89 47.34 20.91
CA GLY A 431 2.69 48.30 19.83
C GLY A 431 1.81 49.48 20.25
N VAL A 432 0.70 49.22 20.93
CA VAL A 432 -0.19 50.26 21.47
C VAL A 432 0.52 51.12 22.51
N VAL A 433 1.26 50.51 23.45
CA VAL A 433 2.02 51.25 24.47
C VAL A 433 3.08 52.16 23.83
N VAL A 434 3.83 51.65 22.86
CA VAL A 434 4.84 52.43 22.12
C VAL A 434 4.19 53.58 21.35
N PHE A 435 3.06 53.32 20.68
CA PHE A 435 2.30 54.34 19.94
C PHE A 435 1.80 55.46 20.85
N LEU A 436 1.18 55.12 21.99
CA LEU A 436 0.69 56.09 22.97
C LEU A 436 1.83 56.90 23.59
N LYS A 437 2.98 56.27 23.89
CA LYS A 437 4.17 56.94 24.44
C LYS A 437 4.82 57.89 23.43
N ARG A 438 4.82 57.55 22.14
CA ARG A 438 5.25 58.46 21.06
C ARG A 438 4.30 59.63 20.89
N ARG A 439 2.98 59.39 20.93
CA ARG A 439 1.97 60.45 20.81
C ARG A 439 2.05 61.47 21.95
N LYS A 440 2.31 61.03 23.19
CA LYS A 440 2.53 61.94 24.35
C LYS A 440 3.81 62.78 24.27
N ARG A 441 4.80 62.40 23.45
CA ARG A 441 6.01 63.21 23.20
C ARG A 441 5.83 64.20 22.04
N LEU A 442 4.74 64.11 21.29
CA LEU A 442 4.45 64.92 20.09
C LEU A 442 3.33 65.95 20.34
N VAL A 443 2.79 66.02 21.55
CA VAL A 443 1.88 67.09 21.99
C VAL A 443 2.71 67.98 22.94
N PRO A 444 2.96 69.26 22.58
CA PRO A 444 3.70 70.20 23.43
C PRO A 444 2.97 70.53 24.73
#